data_AF-A0A351LAK2-F1
#
_entry.id   AF-A0A351LAK2-F1
#
_cell.length_a   1.000
_cell.length_b   1.000
_cell.length_c   1.000
_cell.angle_alpha   90.00
_cell.angle_beta   90.00
_cell.angle_gamma   90.00
#
_symmetry.space_group_name_H-M   'P 1'
#
loop_
_entity.id
_entity.type
_entity.pdbx_description
1 polymer ?
#
loop_
_entity_poly.entity_id
_entity_poly.type
_entity_poly.pdbx_seq_one_letter_code
_entity_poly.pdbx_strand_id
1 'polypeptide(L)' 'MPAFRLPLRAGDVEPEVDLQALLHGVYELSGYDYFIDYNSDTMPPLSESDAAWMDALLREKELRG' A
#
# COMPACT_ATOMS: atom_id res chain seq x y z
N MET A 1 1.43 9.85 5.65
CA MET A 1 0.35 10.83 5.38
C MET A 1 0.00 11.52 6.68
N PRO A 2 -0.27 12.83 6.70
CA PRO A 2 -0.64 13.52 7.92
C PRO A 2 -2.04 13.11 8.39
N ALA A 3 -2.24 13.05 9.71
CA ALA A 3 -3.57 12.94 10.29
C ALA A 3 -4.37 14.23 10.03
N PHE A 4 -5.68 14.12 9.94
CA PHE A 4 -6.57 15.27 9.72
C PHE A 4 -7.85 15.14 10.51
N ARG A 5 -8.49 16.28 10.84
CA ARG A 5 -9.83 16.27 11.44
C ARG A 5 -10.86 16.08 10.35
N LEU A 6 -11.70 15.06 10.49
CA LEU A 6 -12.76 14.76 9.54
C LEU A 6 -13.92 15.74 9.74
N PRO A 7 -14.25 16.58 8.74
CA PRO A 7 -15.33 17.54 8.88
C PRO A 7 -16.67 16.81 9.04
N LEU A 8 -17.39 17.16 10.11
CA LEU A 8 -18.73 16.66 10.37
C LEU A 8 -19.77 17.77 10.23
N ARG A 9 -21.03 17.49 10.58
CA ARG A 9 -22.07 18.51 10.58
C ARG A 9 -21.79 19.54 11.68
N ALA A 10 -22.28 20.76 11.50
CA ALA A 10 -22.12 21.82 12.47
C ALA A 10 -22.66 21.39 13.85
N GLY A 11 -21.83 21.49 14.88
CA GLY A 11 -22.14 21.08 16.24
C GLY A 11 -21.57 19.71 16.64
N ASP A 12 -21.09 18.92 15.68
CA ASP A 12 -20.44 17.63 15.95
C ASP A 12 -18.95 17.81 16.24
N VAL A 13 -18.40 16.96 17.11
CA VAL A 13 -16.95 16.92 17.38
C VAL A 13 -16.25 16.23 16.23
N GLU A 14 -15.37 16.95 15.54
CA GLU A 14 -14.56 16.37 14.47
C GLU A 14 -13.52 15.39 15.05
N PRO A 15 -13.57 14.10 14.68
CA PRO A 15 -12.56 13.14 15.09
C PRO A 15 -11.27 13.36 14.31
N GLU A 16 -10.14 13.09 14.95
CA GLU A 16 -8.85 12.98 14.26
C GLU A 16 -8.75 11.63 13.57
N VAL A 17 -8.46 11.65 12.27
CA VAL A 17 -8.32 10.47 11.43
C VAL A 17 -6.88 10.32 10.99
N ASP A 18 -6.25 9.23 11.42
CA ASP A 18 -4.99 8.75 10.88
C ASP A 18 -5.26 7.82 9.69
N LEU A 19 -5.30 8.41 8.50
CA LEU A 19 -5.56 7.67 7.27
C LEU A 19 -4.42 6.70 6.93
N GLN A 20 -3.18 6.97 7.38
CA GLN A 20 -2.06 6.07 7.13
C GLN A 20 -2.21 4.77 7.91
N ALA A 21 -2.52 4.85 9.20
CA ALA A 21 -2.74 3.68 10.03
C ALA A 21 -3.93 2.84 9.53
N LEU A 22 -5.03 3.49 9.14
CA LEU A 22 -6.20 2.81 8.58
C LEU A 22 -5.87 2.08 7.28
N LEU A 23 -5.15 2.74 6.36
CA LEU A 23 -4.77 2.13 5.10
C LEU A 23 -3.86 0.91 5.31
N HIS A 24 -2.83 1.03 6.14
CA HIS A 24 -1.97 -0.10 6.48
C HIS A 24 -2.77 -1.26 7.06
N GLY A 25 -3.69 -1.00 7.99
CA GLY A 25 -4.56 -2.04 8.55
C GLY A 25 -5.39 -2.77 7.48
N VAL A 26 -5.92 -2.05 6.48
CA VAL A 26 -6.65 -2.69 5.36
C VAL A 26 -5.73 -3.55 4.50
N TYR A 27 -4.51 -3.10 4.20
CA TYR A 27 -3.54 -3.87 3.42
C TYR A 27 -3.18 -5.19 4.12
N GLU A 28 -2.86 -5.15 5.41
CA GLU A 28 -2.59 -6.34 6.22
C GLU A 28 -3.78 -7.30 6.25
N LEU A 29 -4.99 -6.79 6.48
CA LEU A 29 -6.20 -7.61 6.56
C LEU A 29 -6.61 -8.23 5.22
N SER A 30 -6.38 -7.51 4.12
CA SER A 30 -6.68 -8.00 2.77
C SER A 30 -5.75 -9.13 2.34
N GLY A 31 -4.61 -9.30 3.02
CA GLY A 31 -3.67 -10.39 2.75
C GLY A 31 -3.21 -10.41 1.30
N TYR A 32 -2.91 -9.24 0.73
CA TYR A 32 -2.48 -9.16 -0.67
C TYR A 32 -1.30 -10.09 -0.99
N ASP A 33 -0.42 -10.32 -0.03
CA ASP A 33 0.67 -11.29 -0.12
C ASP A 33 0.23 -12.73 -0.42
N TYR A 34 -1.02 -13.10 -0.10
CA TYR A 34 -1.57 -14.42 -0.38
C TYR A 34 -2.20 -14.54 -1.77
N PHE A 35 -2.55 -13.42 -2.41
CA PHE A 35 -3.29 -13.41 -3.68
C PHE A 35 -2.50 -12.87 -4.86
N ILE A 36 -1.50 -12.03 -4.59
CA ILE A 36 -0.64 -11.46 -5.62
C ILE A 36 0.59 -12.37 -5.78
N ASP A 37 0.77 -12.93 -6.98
CA ASP A 37 1.99 -13.65 -7.32
C ASP A 37 3.09 -12.66 -7.74
N TYR A 38 3.97 -12.32 -6.79
CA TYR A 38 5.11 -11.43 -7.01
C TYR A 38 6.24 -12.03 -7.85
N ASN A 39 6.17 -13.31 -8.22
CA ASN A 39 7.12 -13.90 -9.17
C ASN A 39 6.72 -13.65 -10.63
N SER A 40 5.43 -13.39 -10.87
CA SER A 40 4.89 -13.12 -12.21
C SER A 40 5.35 -11.76 -12.75
N ASP A 41 5.50 -11.68 -14.07
CA ASP A 41 5.81 -10.43 -14.74
C ASP A 41 4.61 -9.47 -14.72
N THR A 42 4.89 -8.19 -14.52
CA THR A 42 3.89 -7.13 -14.50
C THR A 42 3.24 -6.95 -15.87
N MET A 43 1.91 -6.79 -15.89
CA MET A 43 1.16 -6.44 -17.09
C MET A 43 0.38 -5.13 -16.86
N PRO A 44 0.63 -4.07 -17.65
CA PRO A 44 1.59 -3.96 -18.75
C PRO A 44 3.06 -4.02 -18.27
N PRO A 45 4.02 -4.32 -19.17
CA PRO A 45 5.43 -4.33 -18.82
C PRO A 45 5.88 -2.96 -18.33
N LEU A 46 6.70 -2.96 -17.28
CA LEU A 46 7.30 -1.76 -16.72
C LEU A 46 8.42 -1.21 -17.62
N SER A 47 8.76 0.06 -17.39
CA SER A 47 10.01 0.61 -17.95
C SER A 47 11.22 -0.12 -17.37
N GLU A 48 12.36 -0.08 -18.06
CA GLU A 48 13.58 -0.76 -17.60
C GLU A 48 14.01 -0.29 -16.20
N SER A 49 13.90 1.00 -15.90
CA SER A 49 14.25 1.56 -14.59
C SER A 49 13.30 1.08 -13.48
N ASP A 50 12.00 1.01 -13.77
CA ASP A 50 11.01 0.59 -12.80
C ASP A 50 11.09 -0.92 -12.55
N ALA A 51 11.34 -1.71 -13.61
CA ALA A 51 11.55 -3.15 -13.50
C ALA A 51 12.79 -3.47 -12.66
N ALA A 52 13.90 -2.75 -12.86
CA ALA A 52 15.13 -2.94 -12.08
C ALA A 52 14.94 -2.56 -10.61
N TRP A 53 14.23 -1.45 -10.34
CA TRP A 53 13.88 -1.04 -8.97
C TRP A 53 12.95 -2.07 -8.29
N MET A 54 11.93 -2.54 -9.00
CA MET A 54 10.98 -3.52 -8.50
C MET A 54 11.69 -4.84 -8.15
N ASP A 55 12.55 -5.35 -9.04
CA ASP A 55 13.26 -6.62 -8.79
C ASP A 55 14.16 -6.52 -7.55
N ALA A 56 14.90 -5.41 -7.40
CA ALA A 56 15.71 -5.16 -6.21
C ALA A 56 14.87 -5.11 -4.92
N LEU A 57 13.72 -4.42 -4.96
CA LEU A 57 12.81 -4.32 -3.82
C LEU A 57 12.19 -5.67 -3.44
N LEU A 58 11.71 -6.45 -4.42
CA LEU A 58 11.08 -7.74 -4.17
C LEU A 58 12.07 -8.77 -3.61
N ARG A 59 13.34 -8.72 -4.07
CA ARG A 59 14.42 -9.55 -3.50
C ARG A 59 14.76 -9.15 -2.07
N GLU A 60 14.80 -7.86 -1.76
CA GLU A 60 15.00 -7.37 -0.39
C GLU A 60 13.90 -7.86 0.56
N LYS A 61 12.66 -7.94 0.06
CA LYS A 61 11.49 -8.43 0.81
C LYS A 61 11.32 -9.95 0.76
N GLU A 62 12.23 -10.69 0.14
CA GLU A 62 12.18 -12.15 -0.02
C GLU A 62 10.90 -12.65 -0.75
N LEU A 63 10.27 -11.77 -1.54
CA LEU A 63 9.06 -12.07 -2.32
C LEU A 63 9.37 -12.64 -3.71
N ARG A 64 10.63 -12.53 -4.16
CA ARG A 64 11.10 -13.03 -5.45
C ARG A 64 12.48 -13.70 -5.33
N GLY A 65 12.57 -14.92 -5.86
CA GLY A 65 13.78 -15.76 -5.89
C GLY A 65 14.80 -15.39 -6.96
#